data_AF-A0A2A2NAJ2-F1
#
_entry.id   AF-A0A2A2NAJ2-F1
#
_cell.length_a   1.000
_cell.length_b   1.000
_cell.length_c   1.000
_cell.angle_alpha   90.00
_cell.angle_beta   90.00
_cell.angle_gamma   90.00
#
_symmetry.space_group_name_H-M   'P 1'
#
loop_
_entity.id
_entity.type
_entity.pdbx_description
1 polymer ?
#
loop_
_entity_poly.entity_id
_entity_poly.type
_entity_poly.pdbx_seq_one_letter_code
_entity_poly.pdbx_strand_id
1 'polypeptide(L)'
;MAMMKFQRDRPSLGAVTRLCKSGSKCLLFWFRRHSEALQWQQILLSDSLRVLGNYRASITIGERVAKSALDHKHQFWALHVVATSKQYIGDYDEATSVFIQSQAFASELYLSFSYQHLGKLYVEQGRLKEAESLFNAALNIRKKYDKPLLKASTLKALEGLNALREHGTRSVDEP
;
A
#
# COMPACT_ATOMS: atom_id res chain seq x y z
N MET A 1 16.22 -13.21 13.76
CA MET A 1 16.23 -13.23 12.28
C MET A 1 15.54 -11.96 11.80
N ALA A 2 16.31 -10.94 11.41
CA ALA A 2 15.72 -9.66 10.98
C ALA A 2 15.01 -9.88 9.64
N MET A 3 13.67 -9.85 9.63
CA MET A 3 12.90 -9.92 8.38
C MET A 3 13.40 -8.83 7.44
N MET A 4 13.88 -9.24 6.28
CA MET A 4 14.39 -8.35 5.26
C MET A 4 13.24 -7.44 4.79
N LYS A 5 13.30 -6.15 5.13
CA LYS A 5 12.24 -5.17 4.83
C LYS A 5 12.26 -4.83 3.34
N PHE A 6 11.50 -5.58 2.56
CA PHE A 6 11.47 -5.46 1.10
C PHE A 6 10.73 -4.18 0.65
N GLN A 7 11.46 -3.23 0.06
CA GLN A 7 10.91 -2.04 -0.59
C GLN A 7 9.92 -1.20 0.26
N ARG A 8 10.24 -0.99 1.55
CA ARG A 8 9.49 -0.05 2.40
C ARG A 8 9.81 1.40 2.08
N ASP A 9 8.78 2.24 2.12
CA ASP A 9 8.88 3.69 2.04
C ASP A 9 9.71 4.21 3.22
N ARG A 10 10.46 5.29 2.94
CA ARG A 10 11.23 6.00 3.96
C ARG A 10 10.63 7.39 4.19
N PRO A 11 10.66 7.90 5.43
CA PRO A 11 10.32 9.29 5.71
C PRO A 11 11.09 10.23 4.77
N SER A 12 10.39 11.23 4.23
CA SER A 12 10.96 12.18 3.28
C SER A 12 10.32 13.56 3.43
N LEU A 13 11.06 14.61 3.04
CA LEU A 13 10.53 15.98 3.02
C LEU A 13 9.26 16.08 2.15
N GLY A 14 9.21 15.32 1.05
CA GLY A 14 8.02 15.23 0.20
C GLY A 14 6.79 14.70 0.95
N ALA A 15 6.95 13.77 1.88
CA ALA A 15 5.85 13.28 2.72
C ALA A 15 5.38 14.35 3.71
N VAL A 16 6.29 15.13 4.29
CA VAL A 16 5.94 16.28 5.16
C VAL A 16 5.16 17.34 4.38
N THR A 17 5.61 17.69 3.18
CA THR A 17 4.89 18.66 2.33
C THR A 17 3.49 18.17 1.96
N ARG A 18 3.32 16.87 1.67
CA ARG A 18 2.00 16.27 1.41
C ARG A 18 1.12 16.25 2.66
N LEU A 19 1.68 15.98 3.83
CA LEU A 19 0.98 16.04 5.12
C LEU A 19 0.41 17.44 5.36
N CYS A 20 1.23 18.48 5.28
CA CYS A 20 0.79 19.86 5.47
C CYS A 20 -0.31 20.26 4.46
N LYS A 21 -0.10 19.92 3.18
CA LYS A 21 -1.08 20.24 2.11
C LYS A 21 -2.43 19.55 2.33
N SER A 22 -2.42 18.26 2.65
CA SER A 22 -3.64 17.48 2.89
C SER A 22 -4.35 17.92 4.17
N GLY A 23 -3.61 18.23 5.24
CA GLY A 23 -4.14 18.77 6.49
C GLY A 23 -4.86 20.11 6.29
N SER A 24 -4.22 21.07 5.61
CA SER A 24 -4.85 22.36 5.31
C SER A 24 -6.10 22.21 4.45
N LYS A 25 -6.10 21.29 3.48
CA LYS A 25 -7.29 21.01 2.65
C LYS A 25 -8.39 20.28 3.41
N CYS A 26 -8.07 19.42 4.38
CA CYS A 26 -9.07 18.83 5.27
C CYS A 26 -9.86 19.92 6.00
N LEU A 27 -9.15 20.88 6.61
CA LEU A 27 -9.79 22.02 7.30
C LEU A 27 -10.69 22.82 6.35
N LEU A 28 -10.17 23.11 5.15
CA LEU A 28 -10.91 23.86 4.14
C LEU A 28 -12.21 23.15 3.70
N PHE A 29 -12.15 21.86 3.39
CA PHE A 29 -13.31 21.10 2.93
C PHE A 29 -14.30 20.78 4.04
N TRP A 30 -13.82 20.64 5.27
CA TRP A 30 -14.68 20.55 6.45
C TRP A 30 -15.50 21.84 6.63
N PHE A 31 -14.86 23.00 6.57
CA PHE A 31 -15.55 24.30 6.67
C PHE A 31 -16.58 24.49 5.54
N ARG A 32 -16.24 24.06 4.32
CA ARG A 32 -17.12 24.13 3.15
C ARG A 32 -18.15 23.01 3.06
N ARG A 33 -18.18 22.06 4.00
CA ARG A 33 -19.07 20.88 3.98
C ARG A 33 -18.96 20.02 2.71
N HIS A 34 -17.78 19.95 2.11
CA HIS A 34 -17.51 19.10 0.94
C HIS A 34 -17.05 17.70 1.40
N SER A 35 -18.01 16.85 1.80
CA SER A 35 -17.73 15.57 2.47
C SER A 35 -16.86 14.60 1.66
N GLU A 36 -17.11 14.44 0.36
CA GLU A 36 -16.32 13.54 -0.49
C GLU A 36 -14.87 14.04 -0.65
N ALA A 37 -14.69 15.33 -0.96
CA ALA A 37 -13.38 15.94 -1.07
C ALA A 37 -12.61 15.88 0.26
N LEU A 38 -13.31 16.02 1.39
CA LEU A 38 -12.74 15.85 2.73
C LEU A 38 -12.23 14.42 2.93
N GLN A 39 -13.03 13.39 2.62
CA GLN A 39 -12.62 11.99 2.73
C GLN A 39 -11.36 11.70 1.90
N TRP A 40 -11.30 12.21 0.67
CA TRP A 40 -10.10 12.07 -0.14
C TRP A 40 -8.87 12.68 0.53
N GLN A 41 -8.98 13.89 1.10
CA GLN A 41 -7.85 14.51 1.78
C GLN A 41 -7.46 13.78 3.08
N GLN A 42 -8.42 13.19 3.79
CA GLN A 42 -8.15 12.39 4.99
C GLN A 42 -7.36 11.12 4.64
N ILE A 43 -7.66 10.47 3.51
CA ILE A 43 -6.88 9.32 3.03
C ILE A 43 -5.46 9.73 2.68
N LEU A 44 -5.27 10.86 1.99
CA LEU A 44 -3.93 11.38 1.65
C LEU A 44 -3.13 11.80 2.90
N LEU A 45 -3.81 12.36 3.90
CA LEU A 45 -3.24 12.69 5.19
C LEU A 45 -2.79 11.42 5.93
N SER A 46 -3.65 10.40 5.97
CA SER A 46 -3.35 9.07 6.52
C SER A 46 -2.12 8.45 5.84
N ASP A 47 -2.05 8.45 4.50
CA ASP A 47 -0.89 7.90 3.78
C ASP A 47 0.40 8.67 4.07
N SER A 48 0.31 9.99 4.21
CA SER A 48 1.48 10.80 4.58
C SER A 48 1.96 10.48 6.00
N LEU A 49 1.04 10.30 6.95
CA LEU A 49 1.36 9.87 8.33
C LEU A 49 2.00 8.48 8.34
N ARG A 50 1.51 7.54 7.53
CA ARG A 50 2.11 6.21 7.36
C ARG A 50 3.56 6.33 6.90
N VAL A 51 3.85 7.09 5.84
CA VAL A 51 5.22 7.26 5.33
C VAL A 51 6.15 7.87 6.37
N LEU A 52 5.63 8.77 7.22
CA LEU A 52 6.37 9.40 8.31
C LEU A 52 6.51 8.51 9.56
N GLY A 53 5.99 7.28 9.54
CA GLY A 53 6.10 6.33 10.64
C GLY A 53 5.00 6.43 11.69
N ASN A 54 4.04 7.35 11.54
CA ASN A 54 2.91 7.48 12.46
C ASN A 54 1.76 6.54 12.05
N TYR A 55 2.02 5.23 12.19
CA TYR A 55 1.09 4.18 11.76
C TYR A 55 -0.23 4.21 12.54
N ARG A 56 -0.20 4.52 13.85
CA ARG A 56 -1.41 4.55 14.70
C ARG A 56 -2.40 5.62 14.23
N ALA A 57 -1.93 6.85 14.00
CA ALA A 57 -2.79 7.92 13.50
C ALA A 57 -3.27 7.63 12.07
N SER A 58 -2.40 7.08 11.22
CA SER A 58 -2.76 6.64 9.87
C SER A 58 -3.93 5.64 9.89
N ILE A 59 -3.82 4.58 10.70
CA ILE A 59 -4.85 3.53 10.85
C ILE A 59 -6.16 4.15 11.34
N THR A 60 -6.11 4.96 12.41
CA THR A 60 -7.31 5.59 13.00
C THR A 60 -8.08 6.43 11.98
N ILE A 61 -7.38 7.22 11.16
CA ILE A 61 -8.00 8.05 10.13
C ILE A 61 -8.55 7.17 9.00
N GLY A 62 -7.78 6.20 8.54
CA GLY A 62 -8.18 5.28 7.47
C GLY A 62 -9.42 4.46 7.83
N GLU A 63 -9.48 3.87 9.02
CA GLU A 63 -10.63 3.12 9.51
C GLU A 63 -11.88 3.99 9.64
N ARG A 64 -11.72 5.24 10.11
CA ARG A 64 -12.82 6.20 10.18
C ARG A 64 -13.39 6.49 8.80
N VAL A 65 -12.52 6.77 7.82
CA VAL A 65 -12.97 7.04 6.45
C VAL A 65 -13.62 5.80 5.84
N ALA A 66 -13.02 4.62 6.02
CA ALA A 66 -13.57 3.35 5.53
C ALA A 66 -14.93 3.00 6.16
N LYS A 67 -15.23 3.46 7.38
CA LYS A 67 -16.54 3.24 8.00
C LYS A 67 -17.63 4.15 7.41
N SER A 68 -17.26 5.33 6.91
CA SER A 68 -18.18 6.36 6.44
C SER A 68 -18.05 6.68 4.95
N ALA A 69 -17.35 5.85 4.17
CA ALA A 69 -16.99 6.17 2.79
C ALA A 69 -18.23 6.39 1.92
N LEU A 70 -18.20 7.41 1.08
CA LEU A 70 -19.33 7.76 0.20
C LEU A 70 -19.34 6.96 -1.11
N ASP A 71 -18.21 6.34 -1.46
CA ASP A 71 -18.09 5.52 -2.66
C ASP A 71 -17.04 4.40 -2.49
N HIS A 72 -17.01 3.47 -3.45
CA HIS A 72 -16.08 2.34 -3.48
C HIS A 72 -14.62 2.78 -3.60
N LYS A 73 -14.32 3.91 -4.26
CA LYS A 73 -12.95 4.41 -4.40
C LYS A 73 -12.40 4.83 -3.03
N HIS A 74 -13.17 5.59 -2.25
CA HIS A 74 -12.79 5.99 -0.90
C HIS A 74 -12.69 4.77 0.01
N GLN A 75 -13.63 3.82 -0.09
CA GLN A 75 -13.57 2.56 0.65
C GLN A 75 -12.28 1.79 0.36
N PHE A 76 -11.95 1.61 -0.92
CA PHE A 76 -10.73 0.94 -1.36
C PHE A 76 -9.48 1.61 -0.79
N TRP A 77 -9.30 2.92 -1.04
CA TRP A 77 -8.07 3.60 -0.66
C TRP A 77 -7.91 3.79 0.85
N ALA A 78 -9.02 3.94 1.58
CA ALA A 78 -9.02 3.99 3.04
C ALA A 78 -8.60 2.66 3.67
N LEU A 79 -9.16 1.53 3.21
CA LEU A 79 -8.73 0.20 3.66
C LEU A 79 -7.29 -0.11 3.23
N HIS A 80 -6.91 0.27 2.00
CA HIS A 80 -5.56 0.04 1.49
C HIS A 80 -4.49 0.77 2.33
N VAL A 81 -4.73 2.01 2.77
CA VAL A 81 -3.80 2.73 3.65
C VAL A 81 -3.73 2.11 5.05
N VAL A 82 -4.86 1.60 5.57
CA VAL A 82 -4.89 0.85 6.85
C VAL A 82 -4.06 -0.42 6.74
N ALA A 83 -4.29 -1.25 5.72
CA ALA A 83 -3.54 -2.48 5.47
C ALA A 83 -2.03 -2.21 5.34
N THR A 84 -1.64 -1.18 4.57
CA THR A 84 -0.23 -0.82 4.40
C THR A 84 0.37 -0.33 5.73
N SER A 85 -0.39 0.38 6.56
CA SER A 85 0.07 0.81 7.89
C SER A 85 0.26 -0.37 8.85
N LYS A 86 -0.66 -1.35 8.80
CA LYS A 86 -0.58 -2.61 9.55
C LYS A 86 0.61 -3.48 9.10
N GLN A 87 0.89 -3.52 7.80
CA GLN A 87 2.13 -4.13 7.30
C GLN A 87 3.35 -3.46 7.92
N TYR A 88 3.41 -2.12 7.94
CA TYR A 88 4.60 -1.42 8.39
C TYR A 88 4.85 -1.55 9.90
N ILE A 89 3.78 -1.64 10.71
CA ILE A 89 3.90 -1.92 12.15
C ILE A 89 4.31 -3.39 12.44
N GLY A 90 4.15 -4.29 11.46
CA GLY A 90 4.49 -5.72 11.58
C GLY A 90 3.29 -6.63 11.84
N ASP A 91 2.07 -6.09 11.80
CA ASP A 91 0.82 -6.82 11.98
C ASP A 91 0.35 -7.40 10.64
N TYR A 92 1.03 -8.49 10.25
CA TYR A 92 0.92 -9.06 8.91
C TYR A 92 -0.38 -9.80 8.63
N ASP A 93 -0.96 -10.44 9.65
CA ASP A 93 -2.19 -11.20 9.51
C ASP A 93 -3.36 -10.24 9.28
N GLU A 94 -3.48 -9.19 10.11
CA GLU A 94 -4.49 -8.17 9.90
C GLU A 94 -4.24 -7.37 8.61
N ALA A 95 -2.99 -7.05 8.27
CA ALA A 95 -2.68 -6.40 7.01
C ALA A 95 -3.17 -7.21 5.80
N THR A 96 -2.97 -8.53 5.81
CA THR A 96 -3.44 -9.45 4.77
C THR A 96 -4.96 -9.42 4.67
N SER A 97 -5.67 -9.55 5.80
CA SER A 97 -7.13 -9.49 5.87
C SER A 97 -7.67 -8.18 5.30
N VAL A 98 -7.11 -7.04 5.71
CA VAL A 98 -7.57 -5.72 5.26
C VAL A 98 -7.24 -5.47 3.79
N PHE A 99 -6.10 -5.98 3.28
CA PHE A 99 -5.83 -5.95 1.84
C PHE A 99 -6.90 -6.70 1.04
N ILE A 100 -7.26 -7.92 1.46
CA ILE A 100 -8.31 -8.71 0.81
C ILE A 100 -9.66 -7.97 0.90
N GLN A 101 -10.01 -7.43 2.07
CA GLN A 101 -11.23 -6.64 2.24
C GLN A 101 -11.28 -5.44 1.30
N SER A 102 -10.16 -4.73 1.10
CA SER A 102 -10.10 -3.59 0.18
C SER A 102 -10.44 -4.00 -1.27
N GLN A 103 -10.10 -5.22 -1.69
CA GLN A 103 -10.30 -5.70 -3.06
C GLN A 103 -11.77 -5.81 -3.46
N ALA A 104 -12.68 -5.99 -2.49
CA ALA A 104 -14.12 -6.01 -2.74
C ALA A 104 -14.65 -4.69 -3.33
N PHE A 105 -13.91 -3.59 -3.15
CA PHE A 105 -14.27 -2.25 -3.62
C PHE A 105 -13.39 -1.78 -4.78
N ALA A 106 -12.50 -2.64 -5.29
CA ALA A 106 -11.50 -2.26 -6.27
C ALA A 106 -12.09 -2.24 -7.70
N SER A 107 -11.82 -1.15 -8.44
CA SER A 107 -11.76 -1.26 -9.89
C SER A 107 -10.61 -2.17 -10.31
N GLU A 108 -10.61 -2.68 -11.55
CA GLU A 108 -9.52 -3.54 -12.04
C GLU A 108 -8.15 -2.86 -11.88
N LEU A 109 -8.03 -1.57 -12.20
CA LEU A 109 -6.78 -0.84 -12.01
C LEU A 109 -6.39 -0.75 -10.53
N TYR A 110 -7.34 -0.53 -9.62
CA TYR A 110 -7.10 -0.49 -8.17
C TYR A 110 -6.68 -1.86 -7.62
N LEU A 111 -7.23 -2.93 -8.16
CA LEU A 111 -6.85 -4.30 -7.81
C LEU A 111 -5.35 -4.53 -8.05
N SER A 112 -4.79 -3.94 -9.11
CA SER A 112 -3.35 -3.97 -9.37
C SER A 112 -2.49 -3.28 -8.29
N PHE A 113 -3.03 -2.30 -7.55
CA PHE A 113 -2.33 -1.70 -6.41
C PHE A 113 -2.36 -2.62 -5.20
N SER A 114 -3.51 -3.23 -4.92
CA SER A 114 -3.66 -4.21 -3.83
C SER A 114 -2.75 -5.42 -4.05
N TYR A 115 -2.75 -6.02 -5.25
CA TYR A 115 -1.84 -7.11 -5.60
C TYR A 115 -0.36 -6.75 -5.45
N GLN A 116 0.05 -5.54 -5.86
CA GLN A 116 1.42 -5.09 -5.68
C GLN A 116 1.80 -4.98 -4.19
N HIS A 117 0.92 -4.48 -3.33
CA HIS A 117 1.25 -4.31 -1.91
C HIS A 117 1.16 -5.62 -1.14
N LEU A 118 0.14 -6.44 -1.41
CA LEU A 118 0.02 -7.77 -0.85
C LEU A 118 1.20 -8.67 -1.29
N GLY A 119 1.66 -8.54 -2.53
CA GLY A 119 2.88 -9.19 -3.01
C GLY A 119 4.12 -8.79 -2.20
N LYS A 120 4.31 -7.48 -1.93
CA LYS A 120 5.40 -7.01 -1.05
C LYS A 120 5.27 -7.57 0.36
N LEU A 121 4.07 -7.59 0.93
CA LEU A 121 3.82 -8.18 2.24
C LEU A 121 4.20 -9.67 2.27
N TYR A 122 3.85 -10.43 1.23
CA TYR A 122 4.24 -11.83 1.10
C TYR A 122 5.75 -12.02 0.93
N VAL A 123 6.47 -11.11 0.27
CA VAL A 123 7.94 -11.12 0.31
C VAL A 123 8.47 -10.94 1.73
N GLU A 124 7.92 -10.01 2.50
CA GLU A 124 8.32 -9.79 3.91
C GLU A 124 8.02 -11.00 4.81
N GLN A 125 7.06 -11.85 4.45
CA GLN A 125 6.73 -13.12 5.10
C GLN A 125 7.55 -14.31 4.55
N GLY A 126 8.42 -14.13 3.55
CA GLY A 126 9.16 -15.21 2.90
C GLY A 126 8.35 -16.04 1.89
N ARG A 127 7.10 -15.67 1.62
CA ARG A 127 6.17 -16.36 0.70
C ARG A 127 6.43 -15.95 -0.76
N LEU A 128 7.64 -16.20 -1.26
CA LEU A 128 8.11 -15.68 -2.54
C LEU A 128 7.29 -16.16 -3.75
N LYS A 129 6.81 -17.40 -3.75
CA LYS A 129 5.98 -17.93 -4.86
C LYS A 129 4.64 -17.20 -4.98
N GLU A 130 4.00 -16.93 -3.85
CA GLU A 130 2.71 -16.24 -3.81
C GLU A 130 2.88 -14.75 -4.14
N ALA A 131 3.95 -14.12 -3.66
CA ALA A 131 4.31 -12.76 -4.03
C ALA A 131 4.52 -12.60 -5.54
N GLU A 132 5.23 -13.53 -6.19
CA GLU A 132 5.47 -13.52 -7.63
C GLU A 132 4.16 -13.63 -8.42
N SER A 133 3.24 -14.51 -8.01
CA SER A 133 1.91 -14.63 -8.62
C SER A 133 1.14 -13.31 -8.57
N LEU A 134 1.13 -12.64 -7.41
CA LEU A 134 0.47 -11.34 -7.24
C LEU A 134 1.12 -10.24 -8.08
N PHE A 135 2.46 -10.19 -8.14
CA PHE A 135 3.16 -9.23 -9.00
C PHE A 135 2.84 -9.46 -10.48
N ASN A 136 2.79 -10.70 -10.94
CA ASN A 136 2.40 -11.01 -12.32
C ASN A 136 0.94 -10.61 -12.61
N ALA A 137 0.01 -10.85 -11.68
CA ALA A 137 -1.37 -10.39 -11.80
C ALA A 137 -1.46 -8.84 -11.88
N ALA A 138 -0.72 -8.13 -11.03
CA ALA A 138 -0.63 -6.66 -11.07
C ALA A 138 -0.05 -6.18 -12.42
N LEU A 139 1.00 -6.83 -12.91
CA LEU A 139 1.67 -6.50 -14.16
C LEU A 139 0.72 -6.63 -15.37
N ASN A 140 -0.07 -7.70 -15.42
CA ASN A 140 -1.02 -7.94 -16.50
C ASN A 140 -2.07 -6.83 -16.59
N ILE A 141 -2.64 -6.44 -15.45
CA ILE A 141 -3.60 -5.31 -15.40
C ILE A 141 -2.91 -4.00 -15.83
N ARG A 142 -1.70 -3.72 -15.32
CA ARG A 142 -0.97 -2.49 -15.63
C ARG A 142 -0.56 -2.39 -17.11
N LYS A 143 -0.32 -3.52 -17.77
CA LYS A 143 -0.15 -3.60 -19.23
C LYS A 143 -1.46 -3.32 -19.98
N LYS A 144 -2.56 -3.95 -19.56
CA LYS A 144 -3.89 -3.77 -20.15
C LYS A 144 -4.34 -2.29 -20.15
N TYR A 145 -4.05 -1.57 -19.07
CA TYR A 145 -4.42 -0.15 -18.91
C TYR A 145 -3.35 0.86 -19.38
N ASP A 146 -2.29 0.39 -20.03
CA ASP A 146 -1.15 1.18 -20.49
C ASP A 146 -0.61 2.15 -19.41
N LYS A 147 -0.20 1.58 -18.27
CA LYS A 147 0.38 2.32 -17.15
C LYS A 147 1.89 2.07 -17.05
N PRO A 148 2.73 2.74 -17.87
CA PRO A 148 4.16 2.45 -17.97
C PRO A 148 4.90 2.61 -16.64
N LEU A 149 4.58 3.65 -15.86
CA LEU A 149 5.20 3.85 -14.55
C LEU A 149 4.84 2.75 -13.54
N LEU A 150 3.58 2.29 -13.55
CA LEU A 150 3.16 1.20 -12.68
C LEU A 150 3.76 -0.13 -13.12
N LYS A 151 3.85 -0.37 -14.44
CA LYS A 151 4.55 -1.51 -15.02
C LYS A 151 6.01 -1.55 -14.56
N ALA A 152 6.75 -0.46 -14.69
CA ALA A 152 8.14 -0.36 -14.26
C ALA A 152 8.30 -0.64 -12.75
N SER A 153 7.39 -0.11 -11.92
CA SER A 153 7.37 -0.39 -10.49
C SER A 153 7.17 -1.88 -10.16
N THR A 154 6.29 -2.58 -10.90
CA THR A 154 6.09 -4.02 -10.72
C THR A 154 7.29 -4.83 -11.19
N LEU A 155 7.88 -4.48 -12.33
CA LEU A 155 9.08 -5.15 -12.83
C LEU A 155 10.24 -5.07 -11.84
N LYS A 156 10.48 -3.89 -11.26
CA LYS A 156 11.47 -3.71 -10.19
C LYS A 156 11.19 -4.58 -8.96
N ALA A 157 9.92 -4.83 -8.64
CA ALA A 157 9.56 -5.72 -7.54
C ALA A 157 9.84 -7.20 -7.88
N LEU A 158 9.56 -7.63 -9.11
CA LEU A 158 9.90 -8.97 -9.60
C LEU A 158 11.43 -9.19 -9.65
N GLU A 159 12.18 -8.22 -10.16
CA GLU A 159 13.66 -8.25 -10.14
C GLU A 159 14.19 -8.39 -8.72
N GLY A 160 13.68 -7.60 -7.78
CA GLY A 160 14.06 -7.68 -6.37
C GLY A 160 13.71 -9.02 -5.74
N LEU A 161 12.58 -9.62 -6.10
CA LEU A 161 12.17 -10.94 -5.64
C LEU A 161 13.10 -12.05 -6.17
N ASN A 162 13.51 -11.97 -7.44
CA ASN A 162 14.44 -12.93 -8.05
C ASN A 162 15.82 -12.87 -7.39
N ALA A 163 16.33 -11.67 -7.13
CA ALA A 163 17.58 -11.50 -6.40
C ALA A 163 17.53 -12.15 -4.99
N LEU A 164 16.41 -12.02 -4.27
CA LEU A 164 16.21 -12.69 -2.98
C LEU A 164 16.24 -14.22 -3.12
N ARG A 165 15.66 -14.77 -4.19
CA ARG A 165 15.65 -16.21 -4.47
C ARG A 165 17.07 -16.73 -4.71
N GLU A 166 17.86 -16.03 -5.53
CA GLU A 166 19.24 -16.40 -5.85
C GLU A 166 20.17 -16.33 -4.64
N HIS A 167 20.00 -15.31 -3.78
CA HIS A 167 20.74 -15.23 -2.53
C HIS A 167 20.36 -16.35 -1.55
N GLY A 168 19.07 -16.70 -1.47
CA GLY A 168 18.60 -17.82 -0.65
C GLY A 168 19.17 -19.16 -1.09
N THR A 169 19.27 -19.41 -2.40
CA THR A 169 19.85 -20.66 -2.93
C THR A 169 21.36 -20.72 -2.68
N ARG A 170 22.11 -19.63 -2.89
CA ARG A 170 23.56 -19.60 -2.64
C ARG A 170 23.93 -19.83 -1.17
N SER A 171 23.10 -19.35 -0.23
CA SER A 171 23.33 -19.59 1.20
C SER A 171 23.10 -21.04 1.66
N VAL A 172 22.44 -21.87 0.83
CA VAL A 172 22.22 -23.30 1.10
C VAL A 172 23.35 -24.16 0.50
N ASP A 173 24.04 -23.65 -0.52
CA ASP A 173 25.07 -24.37 -1.27
C ASP A 173 26.52 -24.05 -0.82
N GLU A 174 26.72 -23.11 0.12
CA GLU A 174 28.04 -22.81 0.74
C GLU A 174 28.18 -23.53 2.10
N PRO A 175 29.19 -24.41 2.30
CA PRO A 175 29.43 -25.15 3.55
C PRO A 175 30.01 -24.29 4.69
#